data_AF-A0AAW6DI78-F1
#
_entry.id   AF-A0AAW6DI78-F1
#
_cell.length_a   1.000
_cell.length_b   1.000
_cell.length_c   1.000
_cell.angle_alpha   90.00
_cell.angle_beta   90.00
_cell.angle_gamma   90.00
#
_symmetry.space_group_name_H-M   'P 1'
#
loop_
_entity.id
_entity.type
_entity.pdbx_description
1 polymer ?
#
loop_
_entity_poly.entity_id
_entity_poly.type
_entity_poly.pdbx_seq_one_letter_code
_entity_poly.pdbx_strand_id
1 'polypeptide(L)'
;MELPLLQFETEQEWKDFLLQYPSWTVVNKNKMTEETLYEYRLVNGTRILVREFPYTSGEETISCQEWYLWRSEIRHFRNARVRLEDVIDYMQNENE
;
A
#
# COMPACT_ATOMS: atom_id res chain seq x y z
N MET A 1 -18.54 3.27 -10.49
CA MET A 1 -17.16 3.19 -10.98
C MET A 1 -16.72 1.75 -10.78
N GLU A 2 -16.52 1.02 -11.88
CA GLU A 2 -15.94 -0.32 -11.82
C GLU A 2 -14.46 -0.17 -11.47
N LEU A 3 -14.01 -0.84 -10.41
CA LEU A 3 -12.58 -0.88 -10.09
C LEU A 3 -11.90 -1.79 -11.12
N PRO A 4 -10.72 -1.42 -11.65
CA PRO A 4 -10.04 -2.27 -12.61
C PRO A 4 -9.59 -3.57 -11.93
N LEU A 5 -9.78 -4.70 -12.62
CA LEU A 5 -9.10 -5.95 -12.30
C LEU A 5 -7.62 -5.76 -12.65
N LEU A 6 -6.76 -5.79 -11.64
CA LEU A 6 -5.32 -5.73 -11.83
C LEU A 6 -4.81 -7.15 -12.11
N GLN A 7 -4.46 -7.40 -13.36
CA GLN A 7 -3.81 -8.64 -13.80
C GLN A 7 -2.46 -8.26 -14.42
N PHE A 8 -1.40 -8.41 -13.63
CA PHE A 8 -0.04 -8.27 -14.11
C PHE A 8 0.64 -9.65 -14.12
N GLU A 9 1.40 -9.93 -15.17
CA GLU A 9 2.01 -11.24 -15.39
C GLU A 9 3.36 -11.36 -14.68
N THR A 10 4.01 -10.23 -14.39
CA THR A 10 5.35 -10.19 -13.81
C THR A 10 5.43 -9.46 -12.47
N GLU A 11 6.36 -9.88 -11.61
CA GLU A 11 6.68 -9.19 -10.36
C GLU A 11 7.09 -7.72 -10.59
N GLN A 12 7.77 -7.44 -11.71
CA GLN A 12 8.22 -6.08 -12.04
C GLN A 12 7.05 -5.14 -12.31
N GLU A 13 6.03 -5.58 -13.05
CA GLU A 13 4.82 -4.79 -13.29
C GLU A 13 4.07 -4.50 -11.99
N TRP A 14 4.01 -5.48 -11.08
CA TRP A 14 3.47 -5.25 -9.74
C TRP A 14 4.27 -4.20 -8.97
N LYS A 15 5.61 -4.27 -8.98
CA LYS A 15 6.46 -3.24 -8.36
C LYS A 15 6.22 -1.87 -8.97
N ASP A 16 6.18 -1.78 -10.28
CA ASP A 16 5.98 -0.52 -11.00
C ASP A 16 4.60 0.09 -10.70
N PHE A 17 3.56 -0.74 -10.59
CA PHE A 17 2.23 -0.30 -10.16
C PHE A 17 2.22 0.17 -8.70
N LEU A 18 2.81 -0.61 -7.78
CA LEU A 18 2.83 -0.26 -6.35
C LEU A 18 3.62 1.05 -6.14
N LEU A 19 4.72 1.27 -6.85
CA LEU A 19 5.49 2.52 -6.78
C LEU A 19 4.73 3.76 -7.28
N GLN A 20 3.59 3.58 -7.97
CA GLN A 20 2.67 4.66 -8.31
C GLN A 20 1.73 5.04 -7.16
N TYR A 21 1.92 4.51 -5.95
CA TYR A 21 1.12 4.86 -4.76
C TYR A 21 0.91 6.37 -4.51
N PRO A 22 1.83 7.29 -4.85
CA PRO A 22 1.58 8.73 -4.66
C PRO A 22 0.40 9.26 -5.49
N SER A 23 0.00 8.54 -6.54
CA SER A 23 -1.15 8.87 -7.38
C SER A 23 -2.47 8.24 -6.90
N TRP A 24 -2.44 7.42 -5.84
CA TRP A 24 -3.61 6.79 -5.26
C TRP A 24 -4.44 7.75 -4.40
N THR A 25 -5.58 7.27 -3.90
CA THR A 25 -6.47 8.09 -3.06
C THR A 25 -5.82 8.35 -1.71
N VAL A 26 -5.64 9.62 -1.35
CA VAL A 26 -5.21 10.00 0.00
C VAL A 26 -6.41 9.89 0.94
N VAL A 27 -6.34 8.97 1.90
CA VAL A 27 -7.41 8.73 2.90
C VAL A 27 -7.12 9.39 4.24
N ASN A 28 -5.85 9.69 4.53
CA ASN A 28 -5.47 10.46 5.71
C ASN A 28 -4.21 11.28 5.40
N LYS A 29 -4.15 12.49 5.96
CA LYS A 29 -2.95 13.31 5.98
C LYS A 29 -2.82 13.96 7.36
N ASN A 30 -1.80 13.56 8.11
CA ASN A 30 -1.52 14.15 9.41
C ASN A 30 -0.52 15.30 9.25
N LYS A 31 -0.97 16.53 9.50
CA LYS A 31 -0.13 17.73 9.38
C LYS A 31 0.98 17.80 10.44
N MET A 32 0.79 17.16 11.60
CA MET A 32 1.76 17.24 12.71
C MET A 32 2.93 16.26 12.52
N THR A 33 2.65 15.08 11.98
CA THR A 33 3.67 14.04 11.73
C THR A 33 4.11 13.98 10.27
N GLU A 34 3.54 14.84 9.43
CA GLU A 34 3.73 14.87 7.97
C GLU A 34 3.43 13.53 7.28
N GLU A 35 2.69 12.65 7.96
CA GLU A 35 2.31 11.35 7.46
C GLU A 35 1.18 11.47 6.43
N THR A 36 1.30 10.74 5.33
CA THR A 36 0.26 10.58 4.33
C THR A 36 -0.08 9.10 4.18
N LEU A 37 -1.38 8.78 4.26
CA LEU A 37 -1.91 7.44 4.05
C LEU A 37 -2.63 7.39 2.69
N TYR A 38 -2.08 6.61 1.77
CA TYR A 38 -2.63 6.34 0.45
C TYR A 38 -3.42 5.03 0.47
N GLU A 39 -4.53 4.95 -0.26
CA GLU A 39 -5.40 3.78 -0.38
C GLU A 39 -5.64 3.44 -1.84
N TYR A 40 -5.47 2.15 -2.15
CA TYR A 40 -5.98 1.52 -3.36
C TYR A 40 -6.99 0.43 -3.00
N ARG A 41 -8.15 0.44 -3.64
CA ARG A 41 -9.18 -0.58 -3.43
C ARG A 41 -9.19 -1.55 -4.59
N LEU A 42 -9.07 -2.83 -4.27
CA LEU A 42 -9.26 -3.91 -5.24
C LEU A 42 -10.74 -4.23 -5.41
N VAL A 43 -11.06 -4.88 -6.53
CA VAL A 43 -12.41 -5.36 -6.86
C VAL A 43 -12.98 -6.37 -5.84
N ASN A 44 -12.12 -7.19 -5.24
CA ASN A 44 -12.48 -8.17 -4.21
C ASN A 44 -12.79 -7.52 -2.84
N GLY A 45 -12.65 -6.20 -2.70
CA GLY A 45 -12.87 -5.46 -1.47
C GLY A 45 -11.64 -5.36 -0.55
N THR A 46 -10.55 -6.05 -0.87
CA THR A 46 -9.25 -5.89 -0.22
C THR A 46 -8.68 -4.50 -0.52
N ARG A 47 -8.00 -3.91 0.46
CA ARG A 47 -7.43 -2.57 0.33
C ARG A 47 -5.93 -2.60 0.56
N ILE A 48 -5.19 -1.99 -0.35
CA ILE A 48 -3.76 -1.76 -0.20
C ILE A 48 -3.61 -0.36 0.40
N LEU A 49 -2.88 -0.25 1.50
CA LEU A 49 -2.61 1.02 2.14
C LEU A 49 -1.11 1.24 2.21
N VAL A 50 -0.69 2.45 1.86
CA VAL A 50 0.71 2.88 1.94
C VAL A 50 0.79 4.06 2.88
N ARG A 51 1.56 3.90 3.95
CA ARG A 51 1.82 4.97 4.91
C ARG A 51 3.20 5.53 4.62
N GLU A 52 3.24 6.75 4.16
CA GLU A 52 4.47 7.51 3.92
C GLU A 52 4.66 8.53 5.03
N PHE A 53 5.83 8.55 5.66
CA PHE A 53 6.15 9.53 6.70
C PHE A 53 7.65 9.86 6.69
N PRO A 54 8.02 11.11 7.01
CA PRO A 54 9.41 11.46 7.17
C PRO A 54 9.98 10.84 8.45
N TYR A 55 11.20 10.33 8.36
CA TYR A 55 11.99 9.90 9.51
C TYR A 55 13.31 10.66 9.52
N THR A 56 13.54 11.41 10.59
CA THR A 56 14.78 12.16 10.80
C THR A 56 15.70 11.38 11.71
N SER A 57 16.90 11.04 11.21
CA SER A 57 17.95 10.37 11.98
C SER A 57 19.22 11.21 11.93
N GLY A 58 19.45 12.03 12.96
CA GLY A 58 20.54 13.00 12.96
C GLY A 58 20.22 14.18 12.03
N GLU A 59 21.07 14.40 11.02
CA GLU A 59 20.94 15.52 10.07
C GLU A 59 20.18 15.16 8.78
N GLU A 60 19.90 13.86 8.54
CA GLU A 60 19.20 13.40 7.34
C GLU A 60 17.73 13.11 7.63
N THR A 61 16.85 13.57 6.74
CA THR A 61 15.44 13.20 6.73
C THR A 61 15.16 12.34 5.51
N ILE A 62 14.75 11.09 5.75
CA ILE A 62 14.39 10.13 4.71
C ILE A 62 12.88 9.92 4.69
N SER A 63 12.32 9.63 3.51
CA SER A 63 10.93 9.18 3.41
C SER A 63 10.86 7.69 3.72
N CYS A 64 10.11 7.31 4.75
CA CYS A 64 9.83 5.93 5.09
C CYS A 64 8.45 5.52 4.56
N GLN A 65 8.37 4.28 4.08
CA GLN A 65 7.14 3.69 3.54
C GLN A 65 6.80 2.42 4.32
N GLU A 66 5.56 2.32 4.80
CA GLU A 66 5.01 1.10 5.36
C GLU A 66 3.81 0.61 4.55
N TRP A 67 3.81 -0.67 4.21
CA TRP A 67 2.78 -1.32 3.41
C TRP A 67 1.81 -2.08 4.30
N TYR A 68 0.53 -2.02 3.94
CA TYR A 68 -0.54 -2.73 4.63
C TYR A 68 -1.52 -3.34 3.62
N LEU A 69 -1.88 -4.60 3.85
CA LEU A 69 -2.89 -5.33 3.09
C LEU A 69 -4.11 -5.56 3.97
N TRP A 70 -5.10 -4.68 3.84
CA TRP A 70 -6.28 -4.69 4.68
C TRP A 70 -7.39 -5.56 4.07
N ARG A 71 -7.75 -6.62 4.80
CA ARG A 71 -8.84 -7.55 4.48
C ARG A 71 -9.95 -7.43 5.52
N SER A 72 -11.18 -7.76 5.14
CA SER A 72 -12.35 -7.72 6.04
C SER A 72 -12.18 -8.57 7.30
N GLU A 73 -11.34 -9.61 7.24
CA GLU A 73 -11.03 -10.52 8.34
C GLU A 73 -10.08 -9.92 9.38
N ILE A 74 -9.34 -8.87 9.03
CA ILE A 74 -8.34 -8.26 9.90
C ILE A 74 -9.01 -7.25 10.83
N ARG A 75 -9.01 -7.55 12.13
CA ARG A 75 -9.57 -6.65 13.16
C ARG A 75 -8.66 -5.48 13.54
N HIS A 76 -7.34 -5.64 13.41
CA HIS A 76 -6.37 -4.66 13.89
C HIS A 76 -5.45 -4.22 12.76
N PHE A 77 -5.32 -2.91 12.56
CA PHE A 77 -4.48 -2.30 11.52
C PHE A 77 -3.03 -2.75 11.54
N ARG A 78 -2.48 -2.92 12.73
CA ARG A 78 -1.13 -3.43 12.90
C ARG A 78 -0.92 -4.81 12.27
N ASN A 79 -1.96 -5.66 12.26
CA ASN A 79 -1.89 -7.02 11.71
C ASN A 79 -2.00 -7.03 10.19
N ALA A 80 -2.42 -5.93 9.57
CA ALA A 80 -2.41 -5.78 8.12
C ALA A 80 -1.02 -5.39 7.58
N ARG A 81 -0.05 -5.07 8.45
CA ARG A 81 1.29 -4.67 8.02
C ARG A 81 1.99 -5.83 7.33
N VAL A 82 2.52 -5.55 6.15
CA VAL A 82 3.18 -6.52 5.28
C VAL A 82 4.41 -5.89 4.62
N ARG A 83 5.27 -6.72 4.04
CA ARG A 83 6.32 -6.23 3.13
C ARG A 83 5.73 -6.04 1.73
N LEU A 84 6.44 -5.29 0.90
CA LEU A 84 6.07 -5.11 -0.51
C LEU A 84 5.96 -6.47 -1.22
N GLU A 85 6.92 -7.37 -0.98
CA GLU A 85 6.96 -8.73 -1.54
C GLU A 85 5.70 -9.52 -1.19
N ASP A 86 5.27 -9.49 0.07
CA ASP A 86 4.04 -10.18 0.52
C ASP A 86 2.77 -9.63 -0.19
N VAL A 87 2.77 -8.35 -0.59
CA VAL A 87 1.67 -7.76 -1.39
C VAL A 87 1.69 -8.37 -2.79
N ILE A 88 2.87 -8.46 -3.42
CA ILE A 88 3.00 -9.04 -4.76
C ILE A 88 2.57 -10.50 -4.75
N ASP A 89 3.07 -11.29 -3.79
CA ASP A 89 2.70 -12.69 -3.61
C ASP A 89 1.18 -12.84 -3.45
N TYR A 90 0.54 -11.99 -2.65
CA TYR A 90 -0.92 -12.01 -2.49
C TYR A 90 -1.65 -11.74 -3.82
N MET A 91 -1.19 -10.77 -4.60
CA MET A 91 -1.81 -10.43 -5.88
C MET A 91 -1.61 -11.51 -6.95
N GLN A 92 -0.47 -12.20 -6.93
CA GLN A 92 -0.22 -13.33 -7.83
C GLN A 92 -1.12 -14.52 -7.48
N ASN A 93 -1.25 -14.86 -6.21
CA ASN A 93 -2.11 -15.95 -5.76
C ASN A 93 -3.61 -15.69 -5.95
N GLU A 94 -4.07 -14.43 -5.88
CA GLU A 94 -5.48 -14.09 -6.17
C GLU A 94 -5.83 -14.20 -7.67
N ASN A 95 -4.82 -14.26 -8.55
CA ASN A 95 -5.01 -14.40 -10.00
C ASN A 95 -4.89 -15.85 -10.50
N GLU A 96 -4.57 -16.82 -9.63
CA GLU A 96 -4.65 -18.27 -9.92
C GLU A 96 -6.06 -18.83 -9.68
#